data_AF-A0A7C2YW03-F1
#
_entry.id   AF-A0A7C2YW03-F1
#
_cell.length_a   1.000
_cell.length_b   1.000
_cell.length_c   1.000
_cell.angle_alpha   90.00
_cell.angle_beta   90.00
_cell.angle_gamma   90.00
#
_symmetry.space_group_name_H-M   'P 1'
#
loop_
_entity.id
_entity.type
_entity.pdbx_description
1 polymer ?
#
loop_
_entity_poly.entity_id
_entity_poly.type
_entity_poly.pdbx_seq_one_letter_code
_entity_poly.pdbx_strand_id
1 'polypeptide(L)'
;MCDFESLHYALKDELLNLYKEADTPKPRIKITSLRSGKLCGLANLAKIILYFEREGYVMVLNKDDSHTEWEIQIEPGILDLLFGYG
;
A
#
# COMPACT_ATOMS: atom_id res chain seq x y z
N MET A 1 0.76 12.38 -17.96
CA MET A 1 0.94 10.92 -17.90
C MET A 1 1.37 10.61 -16.48
N CYS A 2 0.68 9.72 -15.78
CA CYS A 2 1.06 9.35 -14.40
C CYS A 2 2.40 8.59 -14.46
N ASP A 3 3.31 8.95 -13.56
CA ASP A 3 4.53 8.18 -13.32
C ASP A 3 4.24 7.09 -12.29
N PHE A 4 4.03 5.86 -12.79
CA PHE A 4 3.76 4.70 -11.95
C PHE A 4 4.96 4.26 -11.12
N GLU A 5 6.18 4.54 -11.57
CA GLU A 5 7.39 4.22 -10.84
C GLU A 5 7.50 5.11 -9.60
N SER A 6 7.27 6.42 -9.76
CA SER A 6 7.17 7.35 -8.64
C SER A 6 6.05 6.98 -7.65
N LEU A 7 4.87 6.56 -8.15
CA LEU A 7 3.77 6.09 -7.30
C LEU A 7 4.17 4.83 -6.50
N HIS A 8 4.84 3.89 -7.14
CA HIS A 8 5.31 2.65 -6.53
C HIS A 8 6.31 2.94 -5.39
N TYR A 9 7.33 3.76 -5.64
CA TYR A 9 8.30 4.14 -4.61
C TYR A 9 7.66 4.91 -3.46
N ALA A 10 6.78 5.88 -3.77
CA ALA A 10 6.10 6.65 -2.74
C ALA A 10 5.20 5.78 -1.85
N LEU A 11 4.46 4.82 -2.45
CA LEU A 11 3.64 3.89 -1.68
C LEU A 11 4.51 2.96 -0.82
N LYS A 12 5.60 2.43 -1.36
CA LYS A 12 6.54 1.59 -0.61
C LYS A 12 7.04 2.30 0.64
N ASP A 13 7.54 3.53 0.50
CA ASP A 13 8.08 4.29 1.62
C ASP A 13 6.99 4.66 2.63
N GLU A 14 5.79 5.02 2.14
CA GLU A 14 4.64 5.30 2.98
C GLU A 14 4.21 4.09 3.82
N LEU A 15 4.05 2.92 3.21
CA LEU A 15 3.66 1.69 3.91
C LEU A 15 4.74 1.23 4.89
N LEU A 16 6.01 1.34 4.54
CA LEU A 16 7.13 1.02 5.43
C LEU A 16 7.15 1.91 6.68
N ASN A 17 6.92 3.21 6.51
CA ASN A 17 6.87 4.14 7.64
C ASN A 17 5.65 3.87 8.52
N LEU A 18 4.47 3.68 7.92
CA LEU A 18 3.26 3.30 8.65
C LEU A 18 3.44 2.00 9.45
N TYR A 19 4.13 1.01 8.89
CA TYR A 19 4.41 -0.24 9.59
C TYR A 19 5.39 -0.04 10.76
N LYS A 20 6.46 0.74 10.58
CA LYS A 20 7.47 1.02 11.62
C LYS A 20 6.91 1.82 12.80
N GLU A 21 5.98 2.74 12.53
CA GLU A 21 5.36 3.60 13.53
C GLU A 21 4.12 2.96 14.19
N ALA A 22 3.66 1.82 13.70
CA ALA A 22 2.48 1.15 14.22
C ALA A 22 2.74 0.46 15.56
N ASP A 23 1.80 0.65 16.50
CA ASP A 23 1.78 -0.07 17.78
C ASP A 23 1.31 -1.53 17.65
N THR A 24 0.84 -1.93 16.46
CA THR A 24 0.28 -3.26 16.19
C THR A 24 1.08 -3.98 15.10
N PRO A 25 1.24 -5.30 15.18
CA PRO A 25 2.03 -6.08 14.21
C PRO A 25 1.42 -6.14 12.80
N LYS A 26 0.15 -5.78 12.65
CA LYS A 26 -0.58 -5.77 11.37
C LYS A 26 -1.47 -4.53 11.29
N PRO A 27 -0.88 -3.34 11.09
CA PRO A 27 -1.65 -2.10 11.07
C PRO A 27 -2.61 -2.08 9.89
N ARG A 28 -3.74 -1.40 10.08
CA ARG A 28 -4.80 -1.25 9.08
C ARG A 28 -4.98 0.22 8.74
N ILE A 29 -5.18 0.50 7.46
CA ILE A 29 -5.37 1.85 6.96
C ILE A 29 -6.35 1.84 5.79
N LYS A 30 -7.22 2.86 5.72
CA LYS A 30 -8.04 3.08 4.53
C LYS A 30 -7.17 3.56 3.36
N ILE A 31 -7.43 3.05 2.17
CA ILE A 31 -6.74 3.47 0.93
C ILE A 31 -6.81 4.99 0.71
N THR A 32 -7.91 5.64 1.08
CA THR A 32 -8.10 7.09 0.97
C THR A 32 -7.20 7.89 1.92
N SER A 33 -6.67 7.26 2.96
CA SER A 33 -5.75 7.89 3.91
C SER A 33 -4.29 7.88 3.41
N LEU A 34 -3.98 7.13 2.36
CA LEU A 34 -2.65 7.08 1.75
C LEU A 34 -2.40 8.34 0.91
N ARG A 35 -1.34 9.07 1.25
CA ARG A 35 -0.92 10.30 0.59
C ARG A 35 -0.41 10.02 -0.83
N SER A 36 0.13 8.83 -1.08
CA SER A 36 0.50 8.34 -2.42
C SER A 36 -0.66 8.42 -3.42
N GLY A 37 -1.91 8.35 -2.95
CA GLY A 37 -3.11 8.53 -3.79
C GLY A 37 -3.20 9.89 -4.48
N LYS A 38 -2.48 10.91 -3.98
CA LYS A 38 -2.44 12.26 -4.58
C LYS A 38 -1.54 12.36 -5.82
N LEU A 39 -0.59 11.43 -6.01
CA LEU A 39 0.34 11.47 -7.14
C LEU A 39 -0.33 11.14 -8.47
N CYS A 40 -1.13 10.07 -8.47
CA CYS A 40 -1.69 9.50 -9.68
C CYS A 40 -3.19 9.20 -9.58
N GLY A 41 -3.84 9.60 -8.49
CA GLY A 41 -5.24 9.31 -8.20
C GLY A 41 -5.46 7.93 -7.59
N LEU A 42 -6.60 7.79 -6.93
CA LEU A 42 -6.96 6.60 -6.14
C LEU A 42 -7.04 5.32 -6.99
N ALA A 43 -7.52 5.42 -8.23
CA ALA A 43 -7.62 4.27 -9.13
C ALA A 43 -6.26 3.67 -9.51
N ASN A 44 -5.23 4.50 -9.68
CA ASN A 44 -3.87 4.00 -9.97
C ASN A 44 -3.19 3.49 -8.70
N LEU A 45 -3.43 4.13 -7.56
CA LEU A 45 -3.01 3.62 -6.26
C LEU A 45 -3.60 2.22 -5.99
N ALA A 46 -4.90 2.03 -6.25
CA ALA A 46 -5.56 0.74 -6.09
C ALA A 46 -4.90 -0.38 -6.92
N LYS A 47 -4.47 -0.08 -8.16
CA LYS A 47 -3.73 -1.05 -8.99
C LYS A 47 -2.40 -1.46 -8.37
N ILE A 48 -1.65 -0.50 -7.81
CA ILE A 48 -0.37 -0.80 -7.14
C ILE A 48 -0.61 -1.56 -5.83
N ILE A 49 -1.67 -1.25 -5.08
CA ILE A 49 -2.04 -2.02 -3.89
C ILE A 49 -2.34 -3.47 -4.24
N LEU A 50 -3.06 -3.74 -5.33
CA LEU A 50 -3.30 -5.11 -5.80
C LEU A 50 -1.99 -5.82 -6.21
N TYR A 51 -1.01 -5.08 -6.74
CA TYR A 51 0.32 -5.62 -6.99
C TYR A 51 1.03 -5.97 -5.67
N PHE A 52 1.02 -5.08 -4.68
CA PHE A 52 1.62 -5.33 -3.35
C PHE A 52 0.92 -6.48 -2.62
N GLU A 53 -0.39 -6.64 -2.81
CA GLU A 53 -1.16 -7.74 -2.25
C GLU A 53 -0.73 -9.08 -2.83
N ARG A 54 -0.50 -9.12 -4.16
CA ARG A 54 0.03 -10.31 -4.84
C ARG A 54 1.41 -10.70 -4.33
N GLU A 55 2.27 -9.72 -4.03
CA GLU A 55 3.60 -9.93 -3.46
C GLU A 55 3.56 -10.24 -1.95
N GLY A 56 2.39 -10.19 -1.31
CA GLY A 56 2.20 -10.51 0.10
C GLY A 56 2.60 -9.40 1.08
N TYR A 57 2.77 -8.17 0.59
CA TYR A 57 3.13 -7.01 1.42
C TYR A 57 1.92 -6.36 2.11
N VAL A 58 0.73 -6.51 1.52
CA VAL A 58 -0.52 -6.01 2.06
C VAL A 58 -1.65 -7.01 1.83
N MET A 59 -2.79 -6.81 2.48
CA MET A 59 -4.02 -7.54 2.25
C MET A 59 -5.19 -6.56 2.17
N VAL A 60 -6.03 -6.67 1.15
CA VAL A 60 -7.26 -5.86 1.03
C VAL A 60 -8.40 -6.62 1.72
N LEU A 61 -8.94 -6.05 2.79
CA LEU A 61 -9.90 -6.75 3.66
C LEU A 61 -11.32 -6.82 3.08
N ASN A 62 -11.73 -5.82 2.32
CA ASN A 62 -13.07 -5.66 1.76
C ASN A 62 -13.02 -5.43 0.25
N LYS A 63 -12.39 -6.38 -0.45
CA LYS A 63 -12.10 -6.31 -1.89
C LYS A 63 -13.36 -6.31 -2.78
N ASP A 64 -14.48 -6.79 -2.26
CA ASP A 64 -15.78 -6.80 -2.94
C ASP A 64 -16.43 -5.40 -3.00
N ASP A 65 -15.99 -4.46 -2.16
CA ASP A 65 -16.46 -3.08 -2.16
C ASP A 65 -15.75 -2.22 -3.21
N SER A 66 -16.27 -1.01 -3.43
CA SER A 66 -15.57 0.03 -4.18
C SER A 66 -14.16 0.24 -3.61
N HIS A 67 -13.17 0.37 -4.50
CA HIS A 67 -11.80 0.72 -4.14
C HIS A 67 -11.64 2.03 -3.37
N THR A 68 -12.68 2.85 -3.24
CA THR A 68 -12.67 4.02 -2.34
C THR A 68 -12.82 3.64 -0.88
N GLU A 69 -13.41 2.48 -0.59
CA GLU A 69 -13.71 2.01 0.76
C GLU A 69 -12.72 0.96 1.26
N TRP A 70 -11.72 0.59 0.46
CA TRP A 70 -10.80 -0.47 0.83
C TRP A 70 -10.02 -0.15 2.11
N GLU A 71 -10.04 -1.11 3.03
CA GLU A 71 -9.16 -1.20 4.16
C GLU A 71 -8.00 -2.15 3.84
N ILE A 72 -6.80 -1.63 4.02
CA ILE A 72 -5.54 -2.30 3.70
C ILE A 72 -4.88 -2.68 5.01
N GLN A 73 -4.63 -3.97 5.19
CA GLN A 73 -3.76 -4.46 6.26
C GLN A 73 -2.34 -4.55 5.74
N ILE A 74 -1.38 -3.95 6.44
CA ILE A 74 0.04 -4.05 6.09
C ILE A 74 0.58 -5.34 6.70
N GLU A 75 1.17 -6.20 5.88
CA GLU A 75 1.74 -7.47 6.31
C GLU A 75 3.23 -7.32 6.66
N PRO A 76 3.78 -8.15 7.56
CA PRO A 76 5.20 -8.10 7.94
C PRO A 76 6.17 -8.26 6.75
N GLY A 77 5.73 -8.91 5.67
CA GLY A 77 6.51 -9.04 4.42
C GLY A 77 6.90 -7.70 3.81
N ILE A 78 6.24 -6.59 4.17
CA ILE A 78 6.65 -5.24 3.74
C ILE A 78 8.12 -4.95 4.13
N LEU A 79 8.64 -5.56 5.20
CA LEU A 79 10.03 -5.38 5.63
C LEU A 79 11.04 -5.93 4.64
N ASP A 80 10.67 -6.90 3.79
CA ASP A 80 11.54 -7.44 2.75
C ASP A 80 11.92 -6.36 1.72
N LEU A 81 11.07 -5.34 1.57
CA LEU A 81 11.34 -4.17 0.73
C LEU A 81 12.52 -3.32 1.23
N LEU A 82 12.95 -3.46 2.50
CA LEU A 82 14.15 -2.80 3.03
C LEU A 82 15.43 -3.46 2.53
N PHE A 83 15.39 -4.76 2.26
CA PHE A 83 16.57 -5.55 1.93
C PHE A 83 16.82 -5.70 0.43
N GLY A 84 15.94 -5.15 -0.41
CA GLY A 84 16.16 -5.05 -1.85
C GLY A 84 16.19 -6.40 -2.57
N TYR A 85 15.54 -7.44 -2.03
CA TYR A 85 15.34 -8.68 -2.76
C TYR A 85 14.23 -8.48 -3.80
N GLY A 86 14.65 -7.98 -4.98
CA GLY A 86 13.88 -7.85 -6.22
C GLY A 86 14.83 -7.90 -7.41
#